data_AF-A0A973PIE7-F1
#
_entry.id   AF-A0A973PIE7-F1
#
_cell.length_a   1.000
_cell.length_b   1.000
_cell.length_c   1.000
_cell.angle_alpha   90.00
_cell.angle_beta   90.00
_cell.angle_gamma   90.00
#
_symmetry.space_group_name_H-M   'P 1'
#
loop_
_entity.id
_entity.type
_entity.pdbx_description
1 polymer ?
#
loop_
_entity_poly.entity_id
_entity_poly.type
_entity_poly.pdbx_seq_one_letter_code
_entity_poly.pdbx_strand_id
1 'polypeptide(L)' 'CDRDQAGWVVTDRSGRTSVPGVWAAGNVADPRAQVITSAGMGAAAAFALNLELVEDDVRTAMIS' A
#
# COMPACT_ATOMS: atom_id res chain seq x y z
N CYS A 1 4.83 -11.18 0.49
CA CYS A 1 5.49 -9.91 0.16
C CYS A 1 6.94 -10.00 0.58
N ASP A 2 7.79 -9.23 -0.10
CA ASP A 2 9.23 -9.25 0.09
C ASP A 2 9.59 -8.59 1.43
N ARG A 3 10.73 -9.00 1.98
CA ARG A 3 11.28 -8.46 3.21
C ARG A 3 12.74 -8.06 3.02
N ASP A 4 13.17 -7.02 3.72
CA ASP A 4 14.57 -6.64 3.76
C ASP A 4 15.39 -7.59 4.66
N GLN A 5 16.69 -7.35 4.77
CA GLN A 5 17.60 -8.18 5.59
C GLN A 5 17.27 -8.14 7.10
N ALA A 6 16.57 -7.11 7.56
CA ALA A 6 16.13 -6.98 8.94
C ALA A 6 14.71 -7.54 9.16
N GLY A 7 14.07 -8.07 8.11
CA GLY A 7 12.75 -8.71 8.16
C GLY A 7 11.57 -7.77 8.00
N TRP A 8 11.79 -6.50 7.64
CA TRP A 8 10.73 -5.51 7.42
C TRP A 8 10.10 -5.67 6.05
N VAL A 9 8.79 -5.42 5.96
CA VAL A 9 8.07 -5.47 4.70
C VAL A 9 8.57 -4.36 3.77
N VAL A 10 8.98 -4.73 2.56
CA VAL A 10 9.38 -3.75 1.54
C VAL A 10 8.13 -3.18 0.88
N THR A 11 8.03 -1.85 0.85
CA THR A 11 6.94 -1.13 0.19
C THR A 11 7.46 0.02 -0.67
N ASP A 12 6.67 0.42 -1.67
CA ASP A 12 6.86 1.72 -2.32
C ASP A 12 6.38 2.88 -1.45
N ARG A 13 6.42 4.12 -1.98
CA ARG A 13 6.00 5.33 -1.26
C ARG A 13 4.51 5.37 -0.92
N SER A 14 3.68 4.59 -1.60
CA SER A 14 2.24 4.46 -1.30
C SER A 14 1.95 3.34 -0.29
N GLY A 15 2.96 2.55 0.08
CA GLY A 15 2.79 1.37 0.93
C GLY A 15 2.50 0.09 0.15
N ARG A 16 2.57 0.09 -1.19
CA ARG A 16 2.33 -1.12 -2.00
C ARG A 16 3.44 -2.14 -1.80
N THR A 17 3.08 -3.38 -1.53
CA THR A 17 4.04 -4.48 -1.39
C THR A 17 4.33 -5.17 -2.74
N SER A 18 5.26 -6.14 -2.76
CA SER A 18 5.48 -6.99 -3.94
C SER A 18 4.30 -7.90 -4.31
N VAL A 19 3.31 -8.07 -3.41
CA VAL A 19 2.12 -8.87 -3.69
C VAL A 19 1.03 -7.94 -4.27
N PRO A 20 0.52 -8.22 -5.48
CA PRO A 20 -0.58 -7.44 -6.07
C PRO A 20 -1.78 -7.35 -5.13
N GLY A 21 -2.37 -6.15 -5.01
CA GLY A 21 -3.52 -5.93 -4.14
C GLY A 21 -3.21 -5.90 -2.63
N VAL A 22 -1.94 -5.90 -2.20
CA VAL A 22 -1.55 -5.88 -0.79
C VAL A 22 -0.70 -4.66 -0.46
N TRP A 23 -1.13 -3.90 0.53
CA TRP A 23 -0.45 -2.73 1.08
C TRP A 23 -0.06 -2.93 2.54
N ALA A 24 1.00 -2.25 2.97
CA ALA A 24 1.44 -2.16 4.35
C ALA A 24 1.68 -0.68 4.72
N ALA A 25 1.20 -0.26 5.89
CA ALA A 25 1.29 1.12 6.36
C ALA A 25 1.51 1.18 7.87
N GLY A 26 2.13 2.26 8.35
CA GLY A 26 2.50 2.43 9.75
C GLY A 26 3.64 1.50 10.17
N ASN A 27 3.66 1.10 11.45
CA ASN A 27 4.83 0.48 12.06
C ASN A 27 5.29 -0.85 11.45
N VAL A 28 4.40 -1.56 10.75
CA VAL A 28 4.76 -2.79 10.03
C VAL A 28 5.66 -2.51 8.81
N ALA A 29 5.57 -1.30 8.24
CA ALA A 29 6.38 -0.85 7.10
C ALA A 29 7.52 0.10 7.52
N ASP A 30 7.33 0.89 8.59
CA ASP A 30 8.39 1.71 9.20
C ASP A 30 8.30 1.67 10.74
N PRO A 31 9.21 0.97 11.43
CA PRO A 31 9.19 0.86 12.90
C PRO A 31 9.29 2.20 13.63
N ARG A 32 9.75 3.26 12.97
CA ARG A 32 9.92 4.59 13.57
C ARG A 32 8.69 5.48 13.41
N ALA A 33 7.69 5.06 12.64
CA ALA A 33 6.50 5.85 12.37
C ALA A 33 5.71 6.12 13.67
N GLN A 34 5.60 7.38 14.05
CA GLN A 34 4.70 7.78 15.14
C GLN A 34 3.24 7.73 14.67
N VAL A 35 2.29 7.79 15.60
CA VAL A 35 0.85 7.62 15.31
C VAL A 35 0.38 8.50 14.15
N ILE A 36 0.77 9.78 14.12
CA ILE A 36 0.36 10.71 13.05
C ILE A 36 0.97 10.33 11.69
N THR A 37 2.22 9.87 11.68
CA THR A 37 2.89 9.37 10.47
C THR A 37 2.22 8.10 9.97
N SER A 38 1.93 7.15 10.87
CA SER A 38 1.22 5.91 10.55
C SER A 38 -0.17 6.19 9.96
N ALA A 39 -0.89 7.18 10.49
CA ALA A 39 -2.17 7.62 9.94
C ALA A 39 -2.02 8.20 8.52
N GLY A 40 -1.01 9.05 8.30
CA GLY A 40 -0.69 9.60 6.98
C GLY A 40 -0.33 8.52 5.96
N MET A 41 0.48 7.53 6.36
CA MET A 41 0.80 6.37 5.52
C MET A 41 -0.45 5.57 5.15
N GLY A 42 -1.36 5.35 6.12
CA GLY A 42 -2.64 4.69 5.87
C GLY A 42 -3.50 5.44 4.86
N ALA A 43 -3.56 6.77 4.96
CA ALA A 43 -4.27 7.61 3.99
C ALA A 43 -3.66 7.53 2.58
N ALA A 44 -2.32 7.55 2.47
CA ALA A 44 -1.63 7.40 1.20
C ALA A 44 -1.90 6.03 0.55
N ALA A 45 -1.87 4.95 1.34
CA ALA A 45 -2.18 3.60 0.88
C ALA A 45 -3.64 3.49 0.42
N ALA A 46 -4.59 4.04 1.18
CA ALA A 46 -6.01 4.04 0.82
C ALA A 46 -6.26 4.82 -0.47
N PHE A 47 -5.61 5.97 -0.67
CA PHE A 47 -5.71 6.74 -1.90
C PHE A 47 -5.22 5.94 -3.12
N ALA A 48 -4.04 5.33 -3.03
CA ALA A 48 -3.47 4.55 -4.12
C ALA A 48 -4.30 3.28 -4.43
N LEU A 49 -4.72 2.56 -3.40
CA LEU A 49 -5.61 1.40 -3.52
C LEU A 49 -6.92 1.78 -4.21
N ASN A 50 -7.54 2.88 -3.81
CA ASN A 50 -8.81 3.31 -4.39
C ASN A 50 -8.65 3.69 -5.87
N LEU A 51 -7.55 4.35 -6.23
CA LEU A 51 -7.26 4.67 -7.63
C LEU A 51 -7.13 3.40 -8.48
N GLU A 52 -6.40 2.39 -8.00
CA GLU A 52 -6.26 1.12 -8.72
C GLU A 52 -7.60 0.39 -8.88
N LEU A 53 -8.44 0.36 -7.84
CA LEU A 53 -9.78 -0.24 -7.95
C LEU A 53 -10.66 0.49 -8.98
N VAL A 54 -10.63 1.83 -9.00
CA VAL A 54 -11.38 2.61 -10.00
C VAL A 54 -10.88 2.31 -11.41
N GLU A 55 -9.57 2.18 -11.63
CA GLU A 55 -9.01 1.81 -12.93
C GLU A 55 -9.42 0.39 -13.35
N ASP A 56 -9.44 -0.56 -12.42
CA ASP A 56 -9.88 -1.93 -12.66
C ASP A 56 -11.38 -2.03 -12.95
N ASP A 57 -12.21 -1.23 -12.25
CA ASP A 57 -13.66 -1.13 -12.50
C ASP A 57 -13.93 -0.60 -13.91
N VAL A 58 -13.22 0.47 -14.32
CA VAL A 58 -13.33 1.03 -15.68
C VAL A 58 -12.90 -0.01 -16.73
N ARG A 59 -11.80 -0.73 -16.49
CA ARG A 59 -11.33 -1.79 -17.39
C ARG A 59 -12.37 -2.90 -17.53
N THR A 60 -12.93 -3.36 -16.42
CA THR A 60 -13.93 -4.42 -16.38
C THR A 60 -15.20 -4.02 -17.13
N ALA A 61 -15.65 -2.77 -16.97
CA ALA A 61 -16.82 -2.25 -17.68
C ALA A 61 -16.62 -2.15 -19.20
N MET A 62 -15.38 -1.99 -19.69
CA MET A 62 -15.08 -1.97 -21.13
C MET A 62 -15.09 -3.35 -21.80
N ILE A 63 -14.89 -4.42 -21.02
CA ILE A 63 -14.80 -5.80 -21.53
C ILE A 63 -16.05 -6.64 -21.22
N SER A 64 -16.98 -6.12 -20.41
CA SER A 64 -18.29 -6.71 -20.16
C SER A 64 -19.29 -6.34 -21.24
#